data_AF-A0A522IL89-F1
#
_entry.id   AF-A0A522IL89-F1
#
_cell.length_a   1.000
_cell.length_b   1.000
_cell.length_c   1.000
_cell.angle_alpha   90.00
_cell.angle_beta   90.00
_cell.angle_gamma   90.00
#
_symmetry.space_group_name_H-M   'P 1'
#
loop_
_entity.id
_entity.type
_entity.pdbx_description
1 polymer ?
#
loop_
_entity_poly.entity_id
_entity_poly.type
_entity_poly.pdbx_seq_one_letter_code
_entity_poly.pdbx_strand_id
1 'polypeptide(L)'
;MVSQPTTQQLVAGLSPYRLFHSKDLDETRSNVGRIFKPHVLGICGKSQRLDARMDHLAIGGISLNRLHYGANVSIEPECLDDFLLVQMPVSGSAQIQCGPRKILSTPSRASIVTPSLPLHM
;
A
#
# COMPACT_ATOMS: atom_id res chain seq x y z
N MET A 1 17.47 21.31 20.43
CA MET A 1 16.36 20.31 20.48
C MET A 1 15.79 20.24 19.07
N VAL A 2 16.13 19.23 18.27
CA VAL A 2 15.65 19.14 16.88
C VAL A 2 14.25 18.52 16.92
N SER A 3 13.24 19.29 16.51
CA SER A 3 11.87 18.80 16.44
C SER A 3 11.80 17.58 15.53
N GLN A 4 11.28 16.45 16.03
CA GLN A 4 11.05 15.28 15.19
C GLN A 4 10.01 15.63 14.12
N PRO A 5 10.23 15.25 12.85
CA PRO A 5 9.28 15.50 11.79
C PRO A 5 7.96 14.78 12.06
N THR A 6 6.85 15.43 11.72
CA THR A 6 5.53 14.80 11.82
C THR A 6 5.41 13.65 10.81
N THR A 7 4.51 12.70 11.05
CA THR A 7 4.24 11.59 10.10
C THR A 7 3.96 12.13 8.69
N GLN A 8 3.27 13.26 8.56
CA GLN A 8 3.00 13.89 7.27
C GLN A 8 4.26 14.41 6.57
N GLN A 9 5.21 15.00 7.32
CA GLN A 9 6.49 15.47 6.78
C GLN A 9 7.38 14.31 6.33
N LEU A 10 7.42 13.22 7.11
CA LEU A 10 8.15 12.00 6.73
C LEU A 10 7.59 11.39 5.44
N VAL A 11 6.25 11.33 5.33
CA VAL A 11 5.55 10.82 4.16
C VAL A 11 5.75 11.70 2.93
N ALA A 12 5.83 13.03 3.09
CA ALA A 12 6.12 13.95 1.99
C ALA A 12 7.56 13.80 1.45
N GLY A 13 8.50 13.33 2.29
CA GLY A 13 9.91 13.12 1.93
C GLY A 13 10.15 12.12 0.80
N LEU A 14 9.16 11.28 0.47
CA LEU A 14 9.25 10.32 -0.63
C LEU A 14 8.90 10.89 -2.00
N SER A 15 8.37 12.11 -2.08
CA SER A 15 7.91 12.72 -3.34
C SER A 15 8.96 12.74 -4.48
N PRO A 16 10.27 12.94 -4.22
CA PRO A 16 11.30 12.86 -5.27
C PRO A 16 11.47 11.47 -5.89
N TYR A 17 10.99 10.41 -5.23
CA TYR A 17 11.12 9.01 -5.65
C TYR A 17 9.84 8.47 -6.29
N ARG A 18 9.12 9.32 -7.04
CA ARG A 18 7.91 8.89 -7.75
C ARG A 18 8.25 7.77 -8.74
N LEU A 19 7.60 6.63 -8.55
CA LEU A 19 7.67 5.50 -9.48
C LEU A 19 6.67 5.67 -10.63
N PHE A 20 5.41 5.97 -10.31
CA PHE A 20 4.38 6.20 -11.33
C PHE A 20 3.23 7.09 -10.82
N HIS A 21 2.47 7.63 -11.77
CA HIS A 21 1.15 8.22 -11.58
C HIS A 21 0.26 7.78 -12.76
N SER A 22 -0.80 7.02 -12.49
CA SER A 22 -1.69 6.49 -13.54
C SER A 22 -3.15 6.51 -13.12
N LYS A 23 -4.04 6.57 -14.12
CA LYS A 23 -5.49 6.38 -13.97
C LYS A 23 -5.96 5.05 -14.58
N ASP A 24 -5.02 4.26 -15.12
CA ASP A 24 -5.27 2.96 -15.71
C ASP A 24 -5.09 1.85 -14.66
N LEU A 25 -6.07 0.95 -14.57
CA LEU A 25 -6.10 -0.10 -13.56
C LEU A 25 -5.04 -1.17 -13.83
N ASP A 26 -4.83 -1.53 -15.09
CA ASP A 26 -3.88 -2.58 -15.47
C ASP A 26 -2.45 -2.10 -15.32
N GLU A 27 -2.16 -0.86 -15.73
CA GLU A 27 -0.88 -0.22 -15.51
C GLU A 27 -0.58 -0.11 -14.00
N THR A 28 -1.55 0.31 -13.19
CA THR A 28 -1.41 0.41 -11.74
C THR A 28 -1.13 -0.97 -11.13
N ARG A 29 -1.93 -1.99 -11.47
CA ARG A 29 -1.74 -3.36 -10.99
C ARG A 29 -0.36 -3.90 -11.35
N SER A 30 0.08 -3.70 -12.58
CA SER A 30 1.39 -4.15 -13.06
C SER A 30 2.54 -3.49 -12.28
N ASN A 31 2.49 -2.15 -12.12
CA ASN A 31 3.52 -1.41 -11.40
C ASN A 31 3.57 -1.75 -9.91
N VAL A 32 2.43 -1.79 -9.22
CA VAL A 32 2.37 -2.16 -7.80
C VAL A 32 2.81 -3.61 -7.62
N GLY A 33 2.39 -4.50 -8.52
CA GLY A 33 2.75 -5.92 -8.48
C GLY A 33 4.24 -6.18 -8.67
N ARG A 34 4.94 -5.36 -9.45
CA ARG A 34 6.41 -5.43 -9.61
C ARG A 34 7.17 -5.07 -8.31
N ILE A 35 6.60 -4.24 -7.44
CA ILE A 35 7.25 -3.82 -6.19
C ILE A 35 6.95 -4.76 -5.03
N PHE A 36 5.69 -5.22 -4.93
CA PHE A 36 5.29 -6.12 -3.85
C PHE A 36 5.27 -7.57 -4.33
N LYS A 37 4.31 -7.90 -5.20
CA LYS A 37 4.07 -9.23 -5.78
C LYS A 37 2.90 -9.12 -6.77
N PRO A 38 2.88 -9.85 -7.90
CA PRO A 38 1.69 -9.92 -8.77
C PRO A 38 0.43 -10.30 -8.00
N HIS A 39 -0.65 -9.52 -8.16
CA HIS A 39 -1.91 -9.70 -7.42
C HIS A 39 -3.11 -9.22 -8.24
N VAL A 40 -4.32 -9.60 -7.80
CA VAL A 40 -5.56 -9.02 -8.32
C VAL A 40 -5.79 -7.66 -7.68
N LEU A 41 -6.13 -6.67 -8.51
CA LEU A 41 -6.51 -5.32 -8.09
C LEU A 41 -7.85 -4.97 -8.73
N GLY A 42 -8.85 -4.63 -7.91
CA GLY A 42 -10.18 -4.24 -8.36
C GLY A 42 -10.59 -2.87 -7.82
N ILE A 43 -11.48 -2.16 -8.52
CA ILE A 43 -12.08 -0.91 -8.02
C ILE A 43 -13.44 -1.24 -7.39
N CYS A 44 -13.64 -0.78 -6.16
CA CYS A 44 -14.88 -0.99 -5.41
C CYS A 44 -15.90 0.11 -5.72
N GLY A 45 -16.94 -0.24 -6.49
CA GLY A 45 -18.07 0.64 -6.79
C GLY A 45 -18.02 1.28 -8.18
N LYS A 46 -19.20 1.52 -8.77
CA LYS A 46 -19.36 1.82 -10.21
C LYS A 46 -18.90 3.21 -10.65
N SER A 47 -18.82 4.18 -9.73
CA SER A 47 -18.56 5.60 -10.06
C SER A 47 -17.19 6.09 -9.62
N GLN A 48 -16.36 5.22 -9.04
CA GLN A 48 -15.03 5.60 -8.61
C GLN A 48 -14.05 5.60 -9.79
N ARG A 49 -13.11 6.54 -9.76
CA ARG A 49 -12.07 6.66 -10.77
C ARG A 49 -10.72 6.56 -10.08
N LEU A 50 -9.85 5.73 -10.65
CA LEU A 50 -8.49 5.60 -10.19
C LEU A 50 -7.71 6.90 -10.45
N ASP A 51 -6.86 7.27 -9.50
CA ASP A 51 -5.82 8.29 -9.64
C ASP A 51 -4.60 7.85 -8.82
N ALA A 52 -4.03 6.73 -9.25
CA ALA A 52 -3.03 6.00 -8.48
C ALA A 52 -1.64 6.65 -8.58
N ARG A 53 -0.97 6.78 -7.44
CA ARG A 53 0.37 7.37 -7.32
C ARG A 53 1.20 6.52 -6.38
N MET A 54 2.40 6.19 -6.80
CA MET A 54 3.35 5.46 -5.97
C MET A 54 4.69 6.18 -5.92
N ASP A 55 5.18 6.40 -4.72
CA ASP A 55 6.59 6.69 -4.46
C ASP A 55 7.26 5.43 -3.92
N HIS A 56 8.46 5.13 -4.40
CA HIS A 56 9.18 3.91 -4.05
C HIS A 56 10.67 4.19 -3.87
N LEU A 57 11.20 3.77 -2.72
CA LEU A 57 12.62 3.83 -2.40
C LEU A 57 13.07 2.49 -1.84
N ALA A 58 14.02 1.84 -2.50
CA ALA A 58 14.66 0.62 -2.02
C ALA A 58 15.99 0.93 -1.32
N ILE A 59 16.19 0.41 -0.12
CA ILE A 59 17.41 0.58 0.68
C ILE A 59 17.79 -0.78 1.27
N GLY A 60 18.80 -1.43 0.69
CA GLY A 60 19.21 -2.78 1.09
C GLY A 60 18.04 -3.76 0.99
N GLY A 61 17.71 -4.44 2.09
CA GLY A 61 16.57 -5.37 2.18
C GLY A 61 15.22 -4.72 2.48
N ILE A 62 15.11 -3.40 2.46
CA ILE A 62 13.88 -2.66 2.80
C ILE A 62 13.33 -1.96 1.56
N SER A 63 12.03 -2.12 1.31
CA SER A 63 11.26 -1.40 0.30
C SER A 63 10.32 -0.42 1.01
N LEU A 64 10.59 0.88 0.89
CA LEU A 64 9.74 1.93 1.44
C LEU A 64 8.81 2.47 0.36
N ASN A 65 7.51 2.44 0.64
CA ASN A 65 6.47 2.70 -0.36
C ASN A 65 5.43 3.68 0.18
N ARG A 66 5.05 4.63 -0.66
CA ARG A 66 3.87 5.47 -0.43
C ARG A 66 2.92 5.30 -1.59
N LEU A 67 1.78 4.70 -1.33
CA LEU A 67 0.78 4.35 -2.33
C LEU A 67 -0.54 5.05 -2.05
N HIS A 68 -1.10 5.66 -3.08
CA HIS A 68 -2.43 6.25 -3.07
C HIS A 68 -3.16 5.75 -4.32
N TYR A 69 -4.37 5.22 -4.20
CA TYR A 69 -5.12 4.71 -5.36
C TYR A 69 -6.12 5.73 -5.95
N GLY A 70 -6.55 6.73 -5.17
CA GLY A 70 -7.62 7.66 -5.58
C GLY A 70 -9.03 7.05 -5.58
N ALA A 71 -9.15 5.76 -5.28
CA ALA A 71 -10.40 5.01 -5.17
C ALA A 71 -10.29 3.97 -4.04
N ASN A 72 -11.45 3.49 -3.58
CA ASN A 72 -11.56 2.25 -2.82
C ASN A 72 -11.23 1.09 -3.77
N VAL A 73 -10.31 0.24 -3.35
CA VAL A 73 -9.85 -0.90 -4.14
C VAL A 73 -9.91 -2.18 -3.31
N SER A 74 -9.94 -3.32 -3.99
CA SER A 74 -9.70 -4.63 -3.41
C SER A 74 -8.37 -5.18 -3.91
N ILE A 75 -7.63 -5.86 -3.03
CA ILE A 75 -6.29 -6.38 -3.31
C ILE A 75 -6.21 -7.84 -2.84
N GLU A 76 -5.83 -8.75 -3.73
CA GLU A 76 -5.72 -10.19 -3.44
C GLU A 76 -4.37 -10.75 -3.93
N PRO A 77 -3.33 -10.74 -3.07
CA PRO A 77 -2.00 -11.27 -3.40
C PRO A 77 -1.79 -12.74 -2.98
N GLU A 78 -2.78 -13.40 -2.37
CA GLU A 78 -2.62 -14.67 -1.65
C GLU A 78 -1.66 -14.50 -0.44
N CYS A 79 -0.57 -15.27 -0.35
CA CYS A 79 0.50 -15.06 0.64
C CYS A 79 1.51 -14.01 0.14
N LEU A 80 2.27 -13.36 1.04
CA LEU A 80 3.33 -12.42 0.62
C LEU A 80 4.67 -13.12 0.35
N ASP A 81 4.84 -14.34 0.87
CA ASP A 81 6.00 -15.23 0.69
C ASP A 81 7.31 -14.66 1.25
N ASP A 82 7.97 -13.78 0.51
CA ASP A 82 9.37 -13.41 0.76
C ASP A 82 9.54 -12.13 1.60
N PHE A 83 8.44 -11.50 2.03
CA PHE A 83 8.49 -10.26 2.80
C PHE A 83 7.40 -10.09 3.85
N LEU A 84 7.75 -9.38 4.92
CA LEU A 84 6.81 -8.85 5.90
C LEU A 84 6.29 -7.49 5.42
N LEU A 85 4.97 -7.28 5.45
CA LEU A 85 4.38 -5.98 5.12
C LEU A 85 4.04 -5.21 6.40
N VAL A 86 4.76 -4.12 6.64
CA VAL A 86 4.43 -3.11 7.65
C VAL A 86 3.77 -1.94 6.96
N GLN A 87 2.52 -1.62 7.32
CA GLN A 87 1.77 -0.55 6.68
C GLN A 87 0.89 0.22 7.67
N MET A 88 0.67 1.50 7.36
CA MET A 88 -0.27 2.38 8.06
C MET A 88 -0.87 3.37 7.06
N PRO A 89 -2.20 3.44 6.93
CA PRO A 89 -2.84 4.46 6.12
C PRO A 89 -2.46 5.86 6.61
N VAL A 90 -2.07 6.76 5.72
CA VAL A 90 -1.89 8.19 6.08
C VAL A 90 -3.23 8.93 6.08
N SER A 91 -4.18 8.44 5.28
CA SER A 91 -5.56 8.91 5.17
C SER A 91 -6.46 7.74 4.79
N GLY A 92 -7.74 7.79 5.17
CA GLY A 92 -8.68 6.71 4.90
C GLY A 92 -8.45 5.50 5.81
N SER A 93 -8.75 4.30 5.32
CA SER A 93 -8.61 3.07 6.08
C SER A 93 -8.45 1.86 5.16
N ALA A 94 -7.91 0.76 5.67
CA ALA A 94 -7.85 -0.53 4.97
C ALA A 94 -8.46 -1.63 5.84
N GLN A 95 -9.38 -2.42 5.29
CA GLN A 95 -9.84 -3.65 5.95
C GLN A 95 -8.88 -4.76 5.55
N ILE A 96 -8.17 -5.34 6.51
CA ILE A 96 -7.15 -6.34 6.23
C ILE A 96 -7.60 -7.65 6.85
N GLN A 97 -7.66 -8.70 6.02
CA GLN A 97 -7.84 -10.07 6.46
C GLN A 97 -6.57 -10.87 6.17
N CYS A 98 -5.96 -11.42 7.21
CA CYS A 98 -4.77 -12.28 7.11
C CYS A 98 -5.04 -13.60 7.85
N GLY A 99 -5.23 -14.68 7.09
CA GLY A 99 -5.75 -15.95 7.60
C GLY A 99 -7.05 -15.75 8.40
N PRO A 100 -7.14 -16.20 9.67
CA PRO A 100 -8.34 -16.05 10.49
C PRO A 100 -8.48 -14.66 11.13
N ARG A 101 -7.48 -13.76 11.00
CA ARG A 101 -7.49 -12.45 11.66
C ARG A 101 -8.01 -11.37 10.73
N LYS A 102 -8.81 -10.45 11.28
CA LYS A 102 -9.30 -9.25 10.61
C LYS A 102 -8.94 -8.01 11.41
N ILE A 103 -8.50 -6.95 10.73
CA ILE A 103 -8.21 -5.66 11.34
C ILE A 103 -8.64 -4.52 10.41
N LEU A 104 -9.18 -3.45 10.98
CA LEU A 104 -9.38 -2.18 10.27
C LEU A 104 -8.15 -1.28 10.52
N SER A 105 -7.23 -1.22 9.57
CA SER A 105 -6.06 -0.33 9.65
C SER A 105 -6.51 1.12 9.41
N THR A 106 -6.02 2.06 10.22
CA THR A 106 -6.38 3.48 10.19
C THR A 106 -5.13 4.34 10.42
N PRO A 107 -5.18 5.67 10.29
CA PRO A 107 -4.03 6.53 10.57
C PRO A 107 -3.52 6.48 12.02
N SER A 108 -4.31 5.94 12.95
CA SER A 108 -3.92 5.71 14.34
C SER A 108 -3.60 4.24 14.65
N ARG A 109 -3.67 3.35 13.66
CA ARG A 109 -3.48 1.90 13.84
C ARG A 109 -2.79 1.28 12.64
N ALA A 110 -1.47 1.09 12.77
CA ALA A 110 -0.67 0.33 11.82
C ALA A 110 -0.99 -1.18 11.87
N SER A 111 -0.59 -1.89 10.82
CA SER A 111 -0.68 -3.34 10.71
C SER A 111 0.65 -3.94 10.26
N ILE A 112 0.96 -5.11 10.80
CA ILE A 112 2.10 -5.94 10.41
C ILE A 112 1.53 -7.27 9.90
N VAL A 113 1.81 -7.60 8.64
CA VAL A 113 1.25 -8.77 7.96
C VAL A 113 2.37 -9.79 7.75
N THR A 114 2.13 -11.01 8.24
CA THR A 114 3.05 -12.15 8.06
C THR A 114 3.08 -12.61 6.60
N PRO A 115 4.22 -13.09 6.09
CA PRO A 115 4.30 -13.59 4.73
C PRO A 115 3.52 -14.88 4.47
N SER A 116 3.29 -15.68 5.51
CA SER A 116 2.93 -17.10 5.40
C SER A 116 1.43 -17.40 5.38
N LEU A 117 0.57 -16.39 5.42
CA LEU A 117 -0.89 -16.58 5.47
C LEU A 117 -1.58 -15.79 4.34
N PRO A 118 -2.70 -16.32 3.80
CA PRO A 118 -3.48 -15.61 2.79
C PRO A 118 -3.92 -14.23 3.26
N LEU A 119 -3.76 -13.24 2.40
CA LEU A 119 -4.05 -11.83 2.60
C LEU A 119 -5.16 -11.38 1.64
N HIS A 120 -6.12 -10.63 2.18
CA HIS A 120 -7.12 -9.88 1.41
C HIS A 120 -7.25 -8.49 2.00
N MET A 121 -7.35 -7.47 1.15
CA MET A 121 -7.51 -6.07 1.54
C MET A 121 -8.56 -5.33 0.73
#